data_AF-A0A2P4Q7V3-F1
#
_entry.id   AF-A0A2P4Q7V3-F1
#
_cell.length_a   1.000
_cell.length_b   1.000
_cell.length_c   1.000
_cell.angle_alpha   90.00
_cell.angle_beta   90.00
_cell.angle_gamma   90.00
#
_symmetry.space_group_name_H-M   'P 1'
#
loop_
_entity.id
_entity.type
_entity.pdbx_description
1 polymer ?
#
loop_
_entity_poly.entity_id
_entity_poly.type
_entity_poly.pdbx_seq_one_letter_code
_entity_poly.pdbx_strand_id
1 'polypeptide(L)'
;MFIDFKTSLFTMYKFLTGDPSALSNWTYLNNPPLVILIVLFSFLIVVYLMNLFIGLLNNAINKDYNRVSYLVQKAEILAEIELFYLLPHQRRWKEWFPEVIHYSAKINDVRKEVEKMMNQDEWNTNAFPELKDDLLKKLNIQQIPDK
;
A
#
# COMPACT_ATOMS: atom_id res chain seq x y z
N MET A 1 0.11 0.06 39.29
CA MET A 1 0.54 0.13 37.89
C MET A 1 1.54 -0.94 37.46
N PHE A 2 2.21 -1.65 38.37
CA PHE A 2 2.96 -2.88 38.04
C PHE A 2 2.71 -3.89 39.16
N ILE A 3 1.47 -4.39 39.25
CA ILE A 3 1.03 -5.26 40.35
C ILE A 3 0.93 -6.70 39.83
N ASP A 4 0.20 -6.86 38.72
CA ASP A 4 0.07 -8.12 38.01
C ASP A 4 0.54 -8.00 36.57
N PHE A 5 0.92 -9.11 35.94
CA PHE A 5 1.44 -9.15 34.57
C PHE A 5 0.55 -8.41 33.55
N LYS A 6 -0.78 -8.61 33.62
CA LYS A 6 -1.74 -7.92 32.75
C LYS A 6 -1.70 -6.40 32.91
N THR A 7 -1.63 -5.93 34.16
CA THR A 7 -1.54 -4.50 34.46
C THR A 7 -0.19 -3.93 34.02
N SER A 8 0.89 -4.69 34.19
CA SER A 8 2.24 -4.29 33.75
C SER A 8 2.33 -4.13 32.23
N LEU A 9 1.72 -5.03 31.46
CA LEU A 9 1.65 -4.90 29.99
C LEU A 9 0.88 -3.65 29.56
N PHE A 10 -0.27 -3.39 30.18
CA PHE A 10 -1.07 -2.20 29.88
C PHE A 10 -0.33 -0.90 30.24
N THR A 11 0.40 -0.89 31.36
CA THR A 11 1.24 0.23 31.75
C THR A 11 2.40 0.45 30.80
N MET A 12 3.01 -0.61 30.27
CA MET A 12 4.06 -0.50 29.27
C MET A 12 3.54 0.06 27.93
N TYR A 13 2.33 -0.33 27.53
CA TYR A 13 1.67 0.26 26.37
C TYR A 13 1.42 1.76 26.55
N LYS A 14 0.89 2.17 27.72
CA LYS A 14 0.72 3.58 28.08
C LYS A 14 2.04 4.35 28.03
N PHE A 15 3.11 3.76 28.58
CA PHE A 15 4.44 4.35 28.55
C PHE A 15 4.96 4.54 27.12
N LEU A 16 4.74 3.55 26.24
CA LEU A 16 5.10 3.62 24.82
C LEU A 16 4.36 4.74 24.07
N THR A 17 3.10 5.01 24.43
CA THR A 17 2.32 6.14 23.88
C THR A 17 2.64 7.50 24.52
N GLY A 18 3.57 7.54 25.49
CA GLY A 18 3.99 8.78 26.17
C GLY A 18 3.07 9.24 27.31
N ASP A 19 2.20 8.37 27.84
CA ASP A 19 1.32 8.71 28.96
C ASP A 19 2.14 8.78 30.28
N PRO A 20 2.27 9.97 30.91
CA PRO A 20 3.07 10.14 32.12
C PRO A 20 2.45 9.43 33.34
N SER A 21 1.16 9.09 33.28
CA SER A 21 0.52 8.32 34.35
C SER A 21 1.15 6.94 34.51
N ALA A 22 1.79 6.39 33.46
CA ALA A 22 2.45 5.07 33.46
C ALA A 22 3.44 4.84 34.61
N LEU A 23 4.09 5.92 35.07
CA LEU A 23 5.15 5.87 36.07
C LEU A 23 4.78 6.65 37.34
N SER A 24 3.54 7.15 37.48
CA SER A 24 3.12 8.03 38.58
C SER A 24 3.27 7.41 39.97
N ASN A 25 3.26 6.08 40.06
CA ASN A 25 3.34 5.36 41.33
C ASN A 25 4.78 5.20 41.85
N TRP A 26 5.80 5.59 41.09
CA TRP A 26 7.21 5.34 41.44
C TRP A 26 7.98 6.64 41.67
N THR A 27 8.56 6.78 42.85
CA THR A 27 9.53 7.84 43.15
C THR A 27 10.87 7.48 42.53
N TYR A 28 11.27 8.19 41.46
CA TYR A 28 12.52 7.97 40.72
C TYR A 28 13.79 7.96 41.60
N LEU A 29 13.76 8.63 42.75
CA LEU A 29 14.89 8.77 43.67
C LEU A 29 15.23 7.49 44.45
N ASN A 30 14.27 6.58 44.63
CA ASN A 30 14.43 5.46 45.55
C ASN A 30 14.88 4.15 44.87
N ASN A 31 14.96 4.10 43.54
CA ASN A 31 15.26 2.86 42.80
C ASN A 31 16.14 3.12 41.56
N PRO A 32 17.48 3.20 41.71
CA PRO A 32 18.39 3.44 40.59
C PRO A 32 18.27 2.44 39.42
N PRO A 33 18.06 1.12 39.63
CA PRO A 33 17.89 0.17 38.52
C PRO A 33 16.65 0.44 37.66
N LEU A 34 15.56 0.92 38.27
CA LEU A 34 14.32 1.27 37.56
C LEU A 34 14.56 2.46 36.63
N VAL A 35 15.29 3.47 37.10
CA VAL A 35 15.64 4.65 36.30
C VAL A 35 16.47 4.25 35.08
N ILE A 36 17.46 3.37 35.25
CA ILE A 36 18.28 2.85 34.16
C ILE A 36 17.40 2.13 33.11
N LEU A 37 16.48 1.27 33.56
CA LEU A 37 15.58 0.54 32.67
C LEU A 37 14.66 1.47 31.87
N ILE A 38 14.11 2.50 32.51
CA ILE A 38 13.24 3.51 31.88
C ILE A 38 14.00 4.27 30.80
N VAL A 39 15.22 4.75 31.10
CA VAL A 39 16.06 5.48 30.14
C VAL A 39 16.40 4.58 28.95
N LEU A 40 16.82 3.34 29.21
CA LEU A 40 17.22 2.40 28.17
C LEU A 40 16.02 2.01 27.29
N PHE A 41 14.86 1.74 27.89
CA PHE A 41 13.63 1.47 27.16
C PHE A 41 13.18 2.66 26.32
N SER A 42 13.21 3.88 26.87
CA SER A 42 12.85 5.10 26.14
C SER A 42 13.76 5.31 24.94
N PHE A 43 15.08 5.10 25.09
CA PHE A 43 16.02 5.20 23.99
C PHE A 43 15.73 4.15 22.91
N LEU A 44 15.53 2.88 23.30
CA LEU A 44 15.27 1.80 22.36
C LEU A 44 13.95 1.98 21.59
N ILE A 45 12.87 2.35 22.27
CA ILE A 45 11.55 2.46 21.63
C ILE A 45 11.43 3.78 20.86
N VAL A 46 11.66 4.91 21.52
CA VAL A 46 11.39 6.23 20.94
C VAL A 46 12.43 6.60 19.88
N VAL A 47 13.72 6.35 20.15
CA VAL A 47 14.79 6.76 19.23
C VAL A 47 15.06 5.70 18.17
N TYR A 48 15.10 4.42 18.55
CA TYR A 48 15.45 3.37 17.58
C TYR A 48 14.22 2.81 16.87
N LEU A 49 13.25 2.25 17.60
CA LEU A 49 12.15 1.51 16.98
C LEU A 49 11.20 2.43 16.18
N MET A 50 10.81 3.59 16.70
CA MET A 50 9.91 4.51 15.98
C MET A 50 10.56 5.05 14.70
N ASN A 51 11.84 5.42 14.75
CA ASN A 51 12.55 5.89 13.56
C ASN A 51 12.74 4.77 12.53
N LEU A 52 13.05 3.55 12.98
CA LEU A 52 13.09 2.38 12.10
C LEU A 52 11.72 2.12 11.46
N PHE A 53 10.64 2.16 12.26
CA PHE A 53 9.29 1.92 11.78
C PHE A 53 8.86 2.97 10.75
N ILE A 54 9.14 4.26 11.00
CA ILE A 54 8.88 5.34 10.03
C ILE A 54 9.69 5.10 8.74
N GLY A 55 10.97 4.72 8.84
CA GLY A 55 11.81 4.41 7.68
C GLY A 55 11.30 3.24 6.85
N LEU A 56 10.92 2.14 7.51
CA LEU A 56 10.34 0.96 6.86
C LEU A 56 8.98 1.29 6.23
N LEU A 57 8.12 2.02 6.94
CA LEU A 57 6.80 2.41 6.46
C LEU A 57 6.92 3.33 5.23
N ASN A 58 7.83 4.31 5.27
CA ASN A 58 8.11 5.17 4.12
C ASN A 58 8.60 4.37 2.90
N ASN A 59 9.46 3.36 3.12
CA ASN A 59 9.92 2.50 2.04
C ASN A 59 8.78 1.67 1.43
N ALA A 60 7.91 1.10 2.27
CA ALA A 60 6.74 0.36 1.81
C ALA A 60 5.75 1.24 1.02
N ILE A 61 5.44 2.45 1.54
CA ILE A 61 4.55 3.41 0.86
C ILE A 61 5.12 3.83 -0.50
N ASN A 62 6.42 4.12 -0.59
CA ASN A 62 7.04 4.50 -1.86
C ASN A 62 7.02 3.38 -2.90
N LYS A 63 7.03 2.11 -2.48
CA LYS A 63 6.89 0.96 -3.37
C LYS A 63 5.45 0.78 -3.85
N ASP A 64 4.46 1.06 -3.00
CA ASP A 64 3.04 0.77 -3.23
C ASP A 64 2.21 1.98 -3.68
N TYR A 65 2.79 3.18 -3.83
CA TYR A 65 2.13 4.31 -4.48
C TYR A 65 2.01 4.08 -5.99
N ASN A 66 1.28 3.04 -6.37
CA ASN A 66 1.03 2.66 -7.74
C ASN A 66 -0.41 3.01 -8.11
N ARG A 67 -0.56 4.12 -8.83
CA ARG A 67 -1.84 4.56 -9.39
C ARG A 67 -2.49 3.48 -10.26
N VAL A 68 -1.69 2.60 -10.88
CA VAL A 68 -2.20 1.44 -11.64
C VAL A 68 -2.91 0.45 -10.72
N SER A 69 -2.27 0.03 -9.62
CA SER A 69 -2.87 -0.89 -8.65
C SER A 69 -4.17 -0.35 -8.07
N TYR A 70 -4.25 0.95 -7.81
CA TYR A 70 -5.49 1.60 -7.38
C TYR A 70 -6.60 1.48 -8.43
N LEU A 71 -6.30 1.74 -9.70
CA LEU A 71 -7.30 1.65 -10.77
C LEU A 71 -7.75 0.22 -11.03
N VAL A 72 -6.84 -0.75 -10.94
CA VAL A 72 -7.18 -2.19 -11.05
C VAL A 72 -8.13 -2.61 -9.92
N GLN A 73 -7.79 -2.30 -8.66
CA GLN A 73 -8.67 -2.59 -7.53
C GLN A 73 -10.03 -1.89 -7.65
N LYS A 74 -10.03 -0.63 -8.12
CA LYS A 74 -11.27 0.10 -8.38
C LYS A 74 -12.13 -0.59 -9.44
N ALA A 75 -11.52 -1.09 -10.53
CA ALA A 75 -12.23 -1.80 -11.59
C ALA A 75 -12.81 -3.13 -11.09
N GLU A 76 -12.04 -3.87 -10.29
CA GLU A 76 -12.47 -5.13 -9.67
C GLU A 76 -13.68 -4.92 -8.75
N ILE A 77 -13.61 -3.94 -7.85
CA ILE A 77 -14.73 -3.59 -6.96
C ILE A 77 -15.95 -3.14 -7.77
N LEU A 78 -15.77 -2.35 -8.83
CA LEU A 78 -16.89 -1.93 -9.69
C LEU A 78 -17.55 -3.12 -10.38
N ALA A 79 -16.77 -4.08 -10.88
CA ALA A 79 -17.27 -5.29 -11.51
C ALA A 79 -18.05 -6.18 -10.51
N GLU A 80 -17.56 -6.30 -9.27
CA GLU A 80 -18.29 -7.01 -8.21
C GLU A 80 -19.62 -6.34 -7.88
N ILE A 81 -19.65 -5.01 -7.75
CA ILE A 81 -20.87 -4.24 -7.51
C ILE A 81 -21.86 -4.44 -8.67
N GLU A 82 -21.38 -4.36 -9.92
CA GLU A 82 -22.21 -4.55 -11.11
C GLU A 82 -22.83 -5.95 -11.16
N LEU A 83 -22.07 -6.98 -10.83
CA LEU A 83 -22.49 -8.37 -10.95
C LEU A 83 -23.42 -8.82 -9.82
N PHE A 84 -23.16 -8.38 -8.58
CA PHE A 84 -23.87 -8.92 -7.40
C PHE A 84 -24.91 -7.98 -6.77
N TYR A 85 -24.81 -6.66 -6.96
CA TYR A 85 -25.58 -5.71 -6.16
C TYR A 85 -26.56 -4.83 -6.95
N LEU A 86 -26.58 -4.91 -8.29
CA LEU A 86 -27.37 -4.00 -9.13
C LEU A 86 -28.45 -4.66 -10.00
N LEU A 87 -29.57 -3.95 -10.16
CA LEU A 87 -30.65 -4.35 -11.05
C LEU A 87 -30.27 -4.15 -12.52
N PRO A 88 -30.89 -4.90 -13.47
CA PRO A 88 -30.56 -4.84 -14.89
C PRO A 88 -30.60 -3.44 -15.52
N HIS A 89 -31.44 -2.53 -15.01
CA HIS A 89 -31.50 -1.16 -15.52
C HIS A 89 -30.39 -0.26 -14.97
N GLN A 90 -29.90 -0.51 -13.75
CA GLN A 90 -28.84 0.28 -13.11
C GLN A 90 -27.47 -0.01 -13.74
N ARG A 91 -27.23 -1.26 -14.14
CA ARG A 91 -25.99 -1.67 -14.85
C ARG A 91 -25.80 -0.97 -16.20
N ARG A 92 -26.88 -0.49 -16.82
CA ARG A 92 -26.82 0.21 -18.11
C ARG A 92 -26.57 1.72 -18.00
N TRP A 93 -26.40 2.25 -16.78
CA TRP A 93 -26.09 3.66 -16.57
C TRP A 93 -24.60 3.93 -16.78
N LYS A 94 -24.29 4.48 -17.97
CA LYS A 94 -22.92 4.81 -18.38
C LYS A 94 -22.22 5.82 -17.47
N GLU A 95 -22.96 6.75 -16.85
CA GLU A 95 -22.40 7.65 -15.83
C GLU A 95 -21.83 6.92 -14.61
N TRP A 96 -22.42 5.78 -14.21
CA TRP A 96 -22.01 5.04 -13.00
C TRP A 96 -21.06 3.89 -13.32
N PHE A 97 -21.27 3.22 -14.46
CA PHE A 97 -20.46 2.09 -14.94
C PHE A 97 -19.88 2.44 -16.31
N PRO A 98 -18.71 3.10 -16.34
CA PRO A 98 -18.06 3.42 -17.59
C PRO A 98 -17.54 2.14 -18.25
N GLU A 99 -17.67 2.09 -19.57
CA GLU A 99 -17.19 0.95 -20.39
C GLU A 99 -15.65 0.86 -20.42
N VAL A 100 -14.97 1.99 -20.23
CA VAL A 100 -13.50 2.10 -20.25
C VAL A 100 -13.00 3.02 -19.15
N ILE A 101 -11.88 2.65 -18.53
CA ILE A 101 -11.18 3.45 -17.53
C ILE A 101 -9.89 3.97 -18.15
N HIS A 102 -9.74 5.29 -18.22
CA HIS A 102 -8.55 5.92 -18.79
C HIS A 102 -7.40 5.98 -17.78
N TYR A 103 -6.22 5.55 -18.21
CA TYR A 103 -4.96 5.75 -17.48
C TYR A 103 -3.97 6.52 -18.36
N SER A 104 -3.46 7.63 -17.82
CA SER A 104 -2.44 8.43 -18.49
C SER A 104 -1.06 8.05 -17.95
N ALA A 105 -0.16 7.65 -18.84
CA ALA A 105 1.22 7.30 -18.53
C ALA A 105 2.18 8.00 -19.50
N LYS A 106 3.45 8.13 -19.11
CA LYS A 106 4.47 8.69 -20.01
C LYS A 106 4.79 7.67 -21.10
N ILE A 107 4.94 8.13 -22.33
CA ILE A 107 5.23 7.29 -23.50
C ILE A 107 6.46 6.38 -23.27
N ASN A 108 7.52 6.91 -22.66
CA ASN A 108 8.73 6.14 -22.39
C ASN A 108 8.51 4.99 -21.40
N ASP A 109 7.71 5.23 -20.35
CA ASP A 109 7.40 4.22 -19.33
C ASP A 109 6.54 3.10 -19.94
N VAL A 110 5.56 3.48 -20.77
CA VAL A 110 4.72 2.53 -21.51
C VAL A 110 5.55 1.69 -22.48
N ARG A 111 6.43 2.32 -23.27
CA ARG A 111 7.30 1.60 -24.21
C ARG A 111 8.13 0.53 -23.50
N LYS A 112 8.78 0.91 -22.39
CA LYS A 112 9.63 0.00 -21.61
C LYS A 112 8.85 -1.21 -21.07
N GLU A 113 7.63 -0.98 -20.58
CA GLU A 113 6.81 -2.07 -20.05
C GLU A 113 6.28 -2.98 -21.17
N VAL A 114 5.87 -2.41 -22.32
CA VAL A 114 5.44 -3.21 -23.49
C VAL A 114 6.58 -4.10 -23.99
N GLU A 115 7.79 -3.55 -24.16
CA GLU A 115 8.97 -4.35 -24.56
C GLU A 115 9.27 -5.46 -23.55
N LYS A 116 9.15 -5.17 -22.25
CA LYS A 116 9.32 -6.17 -21.18
C LYS A 116 8.25 -7.28 -21.28
N MET A 117 6.98 -6.93 -21.45
CA MET A 117 5.89 -7.91 -21.63
C MET A 117 6.07 -8.76 -22.88
N MET A 118 6.57 -8.18 -23.98
CA MET A 118 6.88 -8.91 -25.21
C MET A 118 8.01 -9.93 -24.99
N ASN A 119 9.06 -9.55 -24.24
CA ASN A 119 10.15 -10.47 -23.89
C ASN A 119 9.73 -11.62 -22.96
N GLN A 120 8.62 -11.45 -22.23
CA GLN A 120 8.07 -12.45 -21.30
C GLN A 120 6.94 -13.28 -21.94
N ASP A 121 6.65 -13.11 -23.23
CA ASP A 121 5.52 -13.72 -23.95
C ASP A 121 4.12 -13.39 -23.35
N GLU A 122 4.02 -12.37 -22.50
CA GLU A 122 2.77 -11.95 -21.82
C GLU A 122 1.94 -10.96 -22.66
N TRP A 123 2.50 -10.44 -23.75
CA TRP A 123 1.87 -9.43 -24.61
C TRP A 123 0.75 -9.98 -25.51
N ASN A 124 0.76 -11.28 -25.80
CA ASN A 124 -0.15 -11.92 -26.73
C ASN A 124 -1.44 -12.41 -26.04
N THR A 125 -2.21 -11.46 -25.50
CA THR A 125 -3.57 -11.70 -25.02
C THR A 125 -4.60 -11.46 -26.13
N ASN A 126 -5.66 -12.26 -26.16
CA ASN A 126 -6.75 -12.17 -27.15
C ASN A 126 -7.70 -10.98 -26.93
N ALA A 127 -7.41 -10.11 -25.94
CA ALA A 127 -8.28 -9.02 -25.55
C ALA A 127 -7.91 -7.74 -26.31
N PHE A 128 -8.92 -7.11 -26.95
CA PHE A 128 -8.83 -5.81 -27.63
C PHE A 128 -7.69 -5.68 -28.67
N PRO A 129 -7.68 -6.50 -29.75
CA PRO A 129 -6.62 -6.49 -30.76
C PRO A 129 -6.45 -5.11 -31.44
N GLU A 130 -7.55 -4.40 -31.71
CA GLU A 130 -7.50 -3.08 -32.35
C GLU A 130 -6.79 -2.01 -31.50
N LEU A 131 -7.02 -2.03 -30.17
CA LEU A 131 -6.38 -1.07 -29.25
C LEU A 131 -4.89 -1.37 -29.07
N LYS A 132 -4.52 -2.65 -29.09
CA LYS A 132 -3.12 -3.11 -29.04
C LYS A 132 -2.34 -2.57 -30.24
N ASP A 133 -2.91 -2.69 -31.44
CA ASP A 133 -2.27 -2.23 -32.66
C ASP A 133 -2.14 -0.69 -32.72
N ASP A 134 -3.17 0.04 -32.29
CA ASP A 134 -3.10 1.51 -32.18
C ASP A 134 -2.02 1.95 -31.18
N LEU A 135 -1.90 1.24 -30.04
CA LEU A 135 -0.88 1.52 -29.04
C LEU A 135 0.53 1.27 -29.59
N LEU A 136 0.78 0.14 -30.24
CA LEU A 136 2.08 -0.17 -30.85
C LEU A 136 2.48 0.87 -31.92
N LYS A 137 1.52 1.30 -32.74
CA LYS A 137 1.72 2.38 -33.72
C LYS A 137 2.11 3.69 -33.03
N LYS A 138 1.40 4.09 -31.97
CA LYS A 138 1.72 5.30 -31.19
C LYS A 138 3.07 5.22 -30.47
N LEU A 139 3.49 4.02 -30.06
CA LEU A 139 4.77 3.80 -29.40
C LEU A 139 5.95 3.65 -30.38
N ASN A 140 5.70 3.55 -31.69
CA ASN A 140 6.68 3.23 -32.74
C ASN A 140 7.43 1.90 -32.48
N ILE A 141 6.75 0.90 -31.90
CA ILE A 141 7.31 -0.44 -31.70
C ILE A 141 6.89 -1.30 -32.91
N GLN A 142 7.85 -1.97 -33.55
CA GLN A 142 7.54 -2.92 -34.62
C GLN A 142 6.84 -4.14 -34.02
N GLN A 143 5.69 -4.52 -34.56
CA GLN A 143 5.05 -5.80 -34.23
C GLN A 143 6.06 -6.92 -34.52
N ILE A 144 6.44 -7.68 -33.50
CA ILE A 144 7.15 -8.94 -33.71
C ILE A 144 6.14 -9.86 -34.39
N PRO A 145 6.45 -10.42 -35.59
CA PRO A 145 5.52 -11.30 -36.28
C PRO A 145 5.23 -12.52 -35.40
N ASP A 146 3.95 -12.83 -35.23
CA ASP A 146 3.50 -14.05 -34.55
C ASP A 146 4.15 -15.27 -35.21
N LYS A 147 4.68 -16.16 -34.37
CA LYS A 147 5.44 -17.34 -34.78
C LYS A 147 4.55 -18.58 -34.82
#